data_AF-A0A094ZZQ3-F1
#
_entry.id   AF-A0A094ZZQ3-F1
#
_cell.length_a   1.000
_cell.length_b   1.000
_cell.length_c   1.000
_cell.angle_alpha   90.00
_cell.angle_beta   90.00
_cell.angle_gamma   90.00
#
_symmetry.space_group_name_H-M   'P 1'
#
loop_
_entity.id
_entity.type
_entity.pdbx_description
1 polymer ?
#
loop_
_entity_poly.entity_id
_entity_poly.type
_entity_poly.pdbx_seq_one_letter_code
_entity_poly.pdbx_strand_id
1 'polypeptide(L)'
;ENQTDHICINKKFRRTMEDVRTRRGVDIASSHHLVVANLKLKLKKNWTTGQTALQRFNTVFLRDTDKLNEFKIALNNRSQALQDLLKEEETNMEDNWKGIKEALTSMCQEVLGLKKHHHKEWISIETLDRIKERKNKKTVI
;
A
#
# COMPACT_ATOMS: atom_id res chain seq x y z
N GLU A 1 0.06 -48.65 -4.63
CA GLU A 1 -0.68 -47.39 -4.47
C GLU A 1 0.18 -46.28 -5.06
N ASN A 2 -0.30 -45.55 -6.07
CA ASN A 2 0.52 -44.58 -6.79
C ASN A 2 0.51 -43.24 -6.05
N GLN A 3 1.69 -42.73 -5.71
CA GLN A 3 1.84 -41.42 -5.08
C GLN A 3 1.76 -40.34 -6.17
N THR A 4 0.58 -39.75 -6.34
CA THR A 4 0.28 -38.76 -7.40
C THR A 4 0.33 -37.32 -6.90
N ASP A 5 0.32 -37.12 -5.58
CA ASP A 5 0.32 -35.82 -4.94
C ASP A 5 1.71 -35.45 -4.43
N HIS A 6 2.18 -34.26 -4.79
CA HIS A 6 3.52 -33.77 -4.47
C HIS A 6 3.51 -32.31 -3.98
N ILE A 7 4.34 -32.01 -2.99
CA ILE A 7 4.64 -30.64 -2.55
C ILE A 7 6.07 -30.31 -3.00
N CYS A 8 6.20 -29.42 -3.98
CA CYS A 8 7.48 -29.01 -4.52
C CYS A 8 7.97 -27.74 -3.83
N ILE A 9 9.24 -27.75 -3.37
CA ILE A 9 9.91 -26.57 -2.81
C ILE A 9 11.23 -26.33 -3.54
N ASN A 10 11.60 -25.07 -3.75
CA ASN A 10 12.88 -24.74 -4.35
C ASN A 10 14.03 -25.31 -3.49
N LYS A 11 15.04 -25.90 -4.15
CA LYS A 11 16.22 -26.54 -3.52
C LYS A 11 16.90 -25.65 -2.47
N LYS A 12 16.90 -24.32 -2.66
CA LYS A 12 17.44 -23.35 -1.69
C LYS A 12 16.72 -23.38 -0.35
N PHE A 13 15.41 -23.65 -0.34
CA PHE A 13 14.56 -23.67 0.85
C PHE A 13 14.29 -25.09 1.36
N ARG A 14 14.95 -26.12 0.83
CA ARG A 14 14.71 -27.52 1.25
C ARG A 14 14.80 -27.74 2.77
N ARG A 15 15.65 -26.97 3.47
CA ARG A 15 15.85 -27.05 4.93
C ARG A 15 14.72 -26.43 5.75
N THR A 16 13.78 -25.74 5.11
CA THR A 16 12.66 -25.08 5.79
C THR A 16 11.45 -25.99 5.92
N MET A 17 11.46 -27.15 5.24
CA MET A 17 10.46 -28.18 5.36
C MET A 17 10.80 -29.05 6.57
N GLU A 18 9.97 -29.00 7.61
CA GLU A 18 10.21 -29.71 8.87
C GLU A 18 9.59 -31.12 8.85
N ASP A 19 8.42 -31.25 8.24
CA ASP A 19 7.66 -32.49 8.25
C ASP A 19 6.69 -32.53 7.06
N VAL A 20 6.52 -33.70 6.44
CA VAL A 20 5.57 -33.93 5.35
C VAL A 20 4.86 -35.24 5.60
N ARG A 21 3.53 -35.20 5.70
CA ARG A 21 2.72 -36.38 6.01
C ARG A 21 1.53 -36.50 5.09
N THR A 22 1.17 -37.74 4.80
CA THR A 22 -0.08 -38.08 4.12
C THR A 22 -1.11 -38.45 5.19
N ARG A 23 -2.25 -37.76 5.23
CA ARG A 23 -3.33 -38.04 6.19
C ARG A 23 -4.33 -39.00 5.54
N ARG A 24 -4.17 -40.31 5.83
CA ARG A 24 -5.13 -41.36 5.45
C ARG A 24 -6.25 -41.39 6.49
N GLY A 25 -7.46 -41.01 6.10
CA GLY A 25 -8.63 -40.97 7.00
C GLY A 25 -9.25 -39.57 7.21
N VAL A 26 -8.85 -38.56 6.43
CA VAL A 26 -9.66 -37.34 6.34
C VAL A 26 -10.83 -37.65 5.39
N ASP A 27 -12.06 -37.58 5.89
CA ASP A 27 -13.27 -37.74 5.09
C ASP A 27 -13.48 -36.49 4.22
N ILE A 28 -12.71 -36.45 3.13
CA ILE A 28 -12.91 -35.55 2.01
C ILE A 28 -13.50 -36.46 0.95
N ALA A 29 -14.62 -36.08 0.33
CA ALA A 29 -15.24 -36.80 -0.78
C ALA A 29 -14.37 -36.75 -2.05
N SER A 30 -13.13 -37.19 -1.95
CA SER A 30 -12.07 -37.22 -2.95
C SER A 30 -11.32 -38.53 -2.82
N SER A 31 -10.96 -39.13 -3.96
CA SER A 31 -10.14 -40.34 -4.01
C SER A 31 -8.66 -40.11 -3.68
N HIS A 32 -8.27 -38.87 -3.36
CA HIS A 32 -6.90 -38.48 -3.06
C HIS A 32 -6.65 -38.32 -1.55
N HIS A 33 -5.48 -38.74 -1.10
CA HIS A 33 -5.06 -38.54 0.28
C HIS A 33 -4.47 -37.14 0.47
N LEU A 34 -4.88 -36.45 1.53
CA LEU A 34 -4.36 -35.12 1.85
C LEU A 34 -2.87 -35.18 2.21
N VAL A 35 -2.02 -34.46 1.47
CA VAL A 35 -0.60 -34.25 1.81
C VAL A 35 -0.46 -32.92 2.54
N VAL A 36 0.13 -32.95 3.74
CA VAL A 36 0.34 -31.78 4.58
C VAL A 36 1.84 -31.60 4.82
N ALA A 37 2.35 -30.39 4.66
CA ALA A 37 3.72 -30.02 4.97
C ALA A 37 3.78 -28.94 6.06
N ASN A 38 4.62 -29.15 7.06
CA ASN A 38 5.01 -28.14 8.03
C ASN A 38 6.28 -27.44 7.55
N LEU A 39 6.24 -26.11 7.50
CA LEU A 39 7.38 -25.31 7.05
C LEU A 39 7.73 -24.20 8.06
N LYS A 40 9.02 -24.06 8.36
CA LYS A 40 9.58 -22.98 9.16
C LYS A 40 10.22 -21.93 8.28
N LEU A 41 9.47 -20.86 8.02
CA LEU A 41 9.88 -19.74 7.16
C LEU A 41 9.57 -18.41 7.84
N LYS A 42 10.49 -17.45 7.74
CA LYS A 42 10.22 -16.06 8.10
C LYS A 42 9.69 -15.35 6.85
N LEU A 43 8.38 -15.16 6.77
CA LEU A 43 7.75 -14.42 5.69
C LEU A 43 7.73 -12.93 6.04
N LYS A 44 8.08 -12.07 5.08
CA LYS A 44 7.86 -10.63 5.21
C LYS A 44 6.36 -10.39 5.09
N LYS A 45 5.74 -9.79 6.11
CA LYS A 45 4.36 -9.32 6.03
C LYS A 45 4.27 -8.30 4.90
N ASN A 46 3.45 -8.58 3.89
CA ASN A 46 3.10 -7.58 2.90
C ASN A 46 2.00 -6.72 3.53
N TRP A 47 2.32 -5.47 3.86
CA TRP A 47 1.34 -4.55 4.42
C TRP A 47 0.31 -4.21 3.32
N THR A 48 -0.86 -4.85 3.36
CA THR A 48 -2.01 -4.53 2.51
C THR A 48 -2.80 -3.33 3.03
N THR A 49 -2.62 -2.97 4.30
CA THR A 49 -3.22 -1.78 4.90
C THR A 49 -2.43 -0.54 4.48
N GLY A 50 -3.01 0.22 3.54
CA GLY A 50 -2.63 1.61 3.33
C GLY A 50 -1.51 1.85 2.33
N GLN A 51 -1.47 1.14 1.20
CA GLN A 51 -0.91 1.76 0.00
C GLN A 51 -1.95 2.75 -0.55
N THR A 52 -2.23 3.83 0.21
CA THR A 52 -2.64 5.07 -0.44
C THR A 52 -1.47 5.35 -1.37
N ALA A 53 -1.65 5.10 -2.67
CA ALA A 53 -0.61 5.39 -3.64
C ALA A 53 -0.17 6.81 -3.33
N LEU A 54 1.08 6.98 -2.88
CA LEU A 54 1.62 8.28 -2.47
C LEU A 54 1.28 9.24 -3.59
N GLN A 55 0.26 10.08 -3.36
CA GLN A 55 -0.22 10.99 -4.37
C GLN A 55 0.88 12.02 -4.50
N ARG A 56 1.66 11.89 -5.57
CA ARG A 56 2.78 12.78 -5.82
C ARG A 56 2.20 14.12 -6.28
N PHE A 57 2.72 15.21 -5.74
CA PHE A 57 2.42 16.52 -6.27
C PHE A 57 3.07 16.71 -7.65
N ASN A 58 2.51 17.59 -8.46
CA ASN A 58 3.08 17.89 -9.77
C ASN A 58 4.28 18.83 -9.64
N THR A 59 5.49 18.28 -9.57
CA THR A 59 6.73 19.06 -9.48
C THR A 59 7.06 19.85 -10.74
N VAL A 60 6.35 19.62 -11.86
CA VAL A 60 6.56 20.38 -13.10
C VAL A 60 6.17 21.86 -12.91
N PHE A 61 5.17 22.15 -12.08
CA PHE A 61 4.76 23.54 -11.79
C PHE A 61 5.86 24.36 -11.13
N LEU A 62 6.82 23.73 -10.44
CA LEU A 62 7.96 24.44 -9.85
C LEU A 62 9.00 24.90 -10.89
N ARG A 63 8.85 24.51 -12.16
CA ARG A 63 9.69 25.05 -13.25
C ARG A 63 9.18 26.41 -13.76
N ASP A 64 7.89 26.67 -13.55
CA ASP A 64 7.27 27.94 -13.88
C ASP A 64 7.58 28.93 -12.76
N THR A 65 8.11 30.10 -13.14
CA THR A 65 8.62 31.08 -12.18
C THR A 65 7.49 31.76 -11.39
N ASP A 66 6.34 31.97 -12.03
CA ASP A 66 5.18 32.60 -11.39
C ASP A 66 4.57 31.64 -10.38
N LYS A 67 4.39 30.37 -10.77
CA LYS A 67 3.92 29.31 -9.87
C LYS A 67 4.87 29.04 -8.70
N LEU A 68 6.18 29.12 -8.94
CA LEU A 68 7.17 28.97 -7.88
C LEU A 68 7.11 30.13 -6.87
N ASN A 69 6.86 31.36 -7.34
CA ASN A 69 6.66 32.51 -6.46
C ASN A 69 5.34 32.41 -5.68
N GLU A 70 4.26 32.00 -6.32
CA GLU A 70 2.98 31.69 -5.66
C GLU A 70 3.18 30.65 -4.54
N PHE A 71 3.93 29.58 -4.82
CA PHE A 71 4.27 28.54 -3.84
C PHE A 71 5.04 29.12 -2.65
N LYS A 72 6.05 29.97 -2.88
CA LYS A 72 6.80 30.63 -1.81
C LYS A 72 5.91 31.49 -0.92
N ILE A 73 5.02 32.28 -1.52
CA ILE A 73 4.09 33.15 -0.78
C ILE A 73 3.12 32.29 0.04
N ALA A 74 2.51 31.29 -0.57
CA ALA A 74 1.58 30.39 0.10
C ALA A 74 2.24 29.64 1.27
N LEU A 75 3.48 29.17 1.09
CA LEU A 75 4.25 28.51 2.13
C LEU A 75 4.54 29.46 3.31
N ASN A 76 4.97 30.69 3.04
CA ASN A 76 5.28 31.67 4.07
C ASN A 76 4.02 32.03 4.87
N ASN A 77 2.91 32.31 4.18
CA ASN A 77 1.65 32.67 4.81
C ASN A 77 1.12 31.55 5.72
N ARG A 78 1.15 30.29 5.25
CA ARG A 78 0.72 29.14 6.07
C ARG A 78 1.65 28.85 7.22
N SER A 79 2.96 29.03 7.04
CA SER A 79 3.93 28.82 8.12
C SER A 79 3.75 29.84 9.23
N GLN A 80 3.45 31.10 8.88
CA GLN A 80 3.12 32.13 9.86
C GLN A 80 1.85 31.78 10.62
N ALA A 81 0.76 31.45 9.91
CA ALA A 81 -0.50 31.02 10.53
C ALA A 81 -0.34 29.80 11.43
N LEU A 82 0.49 28.82 11.04
CA LEU A 82 0.82 27.66 11.88
C LEU A 82 1.59 28.07 13.14
N GLN A 83 2.58 28.96 13.04
CA GLN A 83 3.31 29.41 14.22
C GLN A 83 2.43 30.15 15.22
N ASP A 84 1.48 30.95 14.73
CA ASP A 84 0.57 31.68 15.60
C ASP A 84 -0.41 30.71 16.29
N LEU A 85 -0.94 29.72 15.56
CA LEU A 85 -1.79 28.66 16.12
C LEU A 85 -1.06 27.80 17.17
N LEU A 86 0.21 27.45 16.91
CA LEU A 86 1.05 26.69 17.85
C LEU A 86 1.43 27.47 19.12
N LYS A 87 1.31 28.80 19.13
CA LYS A 87 1.55 29.63 20.34
C LYS A 87 0.29 29.76 21.20
N GLU A 88 -0.89 29.61 20.61
CA GLU A 88 -2.18 29.79 21.29
C GLU A 88 -2.70 28.48 21.92
N GLU A 89 -2.27 27.31 21.42
CA GLU A 89 -2.80 26.01 21.82
C GLU A 89 -1.75 25.15 22.56
N GLU A 90 -1.97 24.83 23.84
CA GLU A 90 -1.19 23.80 24.57
C GLU A 90 -1.63 22.39 24.13
N THR A 91 -1.24 21.99 22.93
CA THR A 91 -1.55 20.68 22.36
C THR A 91 -0.38 19.71 22.51
N ASN A 92 -0.70 18.41 22.49
CA ASN A 92 0.31 17.34 22.48
C ASN A 92 1.21 17.47 21.24
N MET A 93 2.51 17.16 21.36
CA MET A 93 3.47 17.15 20.25
C MET A 93 2.99 16.32 19.04
N GLU A 94 2.25 15.24 19.27
CA GLU A 94 1.72 14.40 18.20
C GLU A 94 0.62 15.11 17.38
N ASP A 95 -0.25 15.86 18.06
CA ASP A 95 -1.29 16.67 17.40
C ASP A 95 -0.68 17.83 16.62
N ASN A 96 0.36 18.46 17.18
CA ASN A 96 1.14 19.49 16.49
C ASN A 96 1.80 18.97 15.22
N TRP A 97 2.43 17.80 15.29
CA TRP A 97 3.04 17.17 14.12
C TRP A 97 2.00 16.86 13.04
N LYS A 98 0.81 16.39 13.45
CA LYS A 98 -0.31 16.15 12.53
C LYS A 98 -0.79 17.43 11.87
N GLY A 99 -0.99 18.52 12.63
CA GLY A 99 -1.40 19.82 12.11
C GLY A 99 -0.41 20.39 11.07
N ILE A 100 0.90 20.32 11.37
CA ILE A 100 1.96 20.74 10.43
C ILE A 100 1.87 19.94 9.12
N LYS A 101 1.73 18.62 9.24
CA LYS A 101 1.66 17.73 8.08
C LYS A 101 0.42 18.03 7.23
N GLU A 102 -0.74 18.25 7.85
CA GLU A 102 -1.99 18.55 7.16
C GLU A 102 -1.95 19.91 6.46
N ALA A 103 -1.43 20.94 7.11
CA ALA A 103 -1.29 22.28 6.54
C ALA A 103 -0.33 22.30 5.35
N LEU A 104 0.83 21.64 5.46
CA LEU A 104 1.78 21.53 4.35
C LEU A 104 1.19 20.72 3.18
N THR A 105 0.50 19.61 3.47
CA THR A 105 -0.13 18.77 2.44
C THR A 105 -1.21 19.56 1.70
N SER A 106 -2.05 20.29 2.43
CA SER A 106 -3.14 21.10 1.86
C SER A 106 -2.59 22.21 0.96
N MET A 107 -1.54 22.90 1.41
CA MET A 107 -0.86 23.93 0.62
C MET A 107 -0.28 23.38 -0.68
N CYS A 108 0.46 22.27 -0.58
CA CYS A 108 1.04 21.63 -1.76
C CYS A 108 -0.05 21.20 -2.74
N GLN A 109 -1.19 20.72 -2.24
CA GLN A 109 -2.32 20.33 -3.07
C GLN A 109 -3.00 21.54 -3.75
N GLU A 110 -3.08 22.67 -3.07
CA GLU A 110 -3.66 23.91 -3.61
C GLU A 110 -2.80 24.52 -4.72
N VAL A 111 -1.48 24.63 -4.50
CA VAL A 111 -0.58 25.32 -5.45
C VAL A 111 -0.06 24.38 -6.54
N LEU A 112 0.38 23.18 -6.16
CA LEU A 112 1.02 22.23 -7.09
C LEU A 112 0.02 21.22 -7.67
N GLY A 113 -1.11 21.00 -7.00
CA GLY A 113 -2.05 19.97 -7.40
C GLY A 113 -1.45 18.56 -7.38
N LEU A 114 -2.32 17.59 -7.60
CA LEU A 114 -1.91 16.19 -7.68
C LEU A 114 -1.40 15.88 -9.08
N LYS A 115 -0.33 15.08 -9.15
CA LYS A 115 0.14 14.54 -10.42
C LYS A 115 -0.94 13.62 -10.97
N LYS A 116 -1.56 14.05 -12.07
CA LYS A 116 -2.51 13.22 -12.79
C LYS A 116 -1.78 11.99 -13.33
N HIS A 117 -2.31 10.82 -13.04
CA HIS A 117 -1.90 9.62 -13.73
C HIS A 117 -2.48 9.67 -15.14
N HIS A 118 -1.61 9.84 -16.13
CA HIS A 118 -1.99 9.56 -17.51
C HIS A 118 -2.19 8.05 -17.61
N HIS A 119 -3.44 7.60 -17.52
CA HIS A 119 -3.78 6.26 -17.96
C HIS A 119 -3.52 6.20 -19.47
N LYS A 120 -2.84 5.14 -19.92
CA LYS A 120 -2.76 4.86 -21.35
C LYS A 120 -4.20 4.63 -21.85
N GLU A 121 -4.57 5.13 -23.02
CA GLU A 121 -5.95 5.03 -23.56
C GLU A 121 -6.51 3.60 -23.53
N TRP A 122 -5.66 2.59 -23.66
CA TRP A 122 -6.07 1.18 -23.63
C TRP A 122 -6.41 0.63 -22.23
N ILE A 123 -6.10 1.36 -21.15
CA ILE A 123 -6.50 0.99 -19.78
C ILE A 123 -7.63 1.92 -19.34
N SER A 124 -8.87 1.48 -19.58
CA SER A 124 -10.07 2.15 -19.08
C SER A 124 -10.15 2.09 -17.54
N ILE A 125 -10.76 3.11 -16.95
CA ILE A 125 -11.11 3.16 -15.52
C ILE A 125 -11.96 1.94 -15.14
N GLU A 126 -12.88 1.53 -16.01
CA GLU A 126 -13.72 0.34 -15.84
C GLU A 126 -12.87 -0.94 -15.69
N THR A 127 -11.76 -1.05 -16.44
CA THR A 127 -10.87 -2.21 -16.34
C THR A 127 -10.16 -2.26 -14.99
N LEU A 128 -9.75 -1.11 -14.45
CA LEU A 128 -9.14 -1.02 -13.13
C LEU A 128 -10.12 -1.35 -12.01
N ASP A 129 -11.37 -0.91 -12.11
CA ASP A 129 -12.43 -1.24 -11.15
C ASP A 129 -12.73 -2.74 -11.14
N ARG A 130 -12.82 -3.37 -12.32
CA ARG A 130 -12.99 -4.83 -12.43
C ARG A 130 -11.81 -5.62 -11.84
N ILE A 131 -10.58 -5.11 -11.95
CA ILE A 131 -9.40 -5.71 -11.30
C ILE A 131 -9.51 -5.59 -9.77
N LYS A 132 -9.97 -4.44 -9.27
CA LYS A 132 -10.16 -4.20 -7.83
C LYS A 132 -11.26 -5.10 -7.26
N GLU A 133 -12.40 -5.21 -7.93
CA GLU A 133 -13.47 -6.14 -7.55
C GLU A 133 -13.00 -7.59 -7.51
N ARG A 134 -12.25 -8.04 -8.53
CA ARG A 134 -11.70 -9.39 -8.59
C ARG A 134 -10.72 -9.66 -7.43
N LYS A 135 -9.92 -8.65 -7.05
CA LYS A 135 -9.03 -8.75 -5.87
C LYS A 135 -9.84 -8.89 -4.59
N ASN A 136 -10.86 -8.05 -4.38
CA ASN A 136 -11.68 -8.09 -3.16
C ASN A 136 -12.40 -9.44 -3.01
N LYS A 137 -12.95 -10.00 -4.10
CA LYS A 137 -13.58 -11.33 -4.08
C LYS A 137 -12.61 -12.47 -3.73
N LYS A 138 -11.31 -12.32 -4.02
CA LYS A 138 -10.28 -13.30 -3.64
C LYS A 138 -9.87 -13.23 -2.17
N THR A 139 -10.09 -12.10 -1.50
CA THR A 139 -9.71 -11.89 -0.09
C THR A 139 -10.83 -12.26 0.89
N VAL A 140 -12.05 -12.52 0.38
CA VAL A 140 -13.25 -12.86 1.16
C VAL A 140 -13.40 -14.40 1.33
N ILE A 141 -12.49 -15.18 0.76
CA ILE A 141 -12.33 -16.63 0.97
C ILE A 141 -11.11 -16.83 1.88
#